data_AF-A0A1F9MK17-F1
#
_entry.id   AF-A0A1F9MK17-F1
#
_cell.length_a   1.000
_cell.length_b   1.000
_cell.length_c   1.000
_cell.angle_alpha   90.00
_cell.angle_beta   90.00
_cell.angle_gamma   90.00
#
_symmetry.space_group_name_H-M   'P 1'
#
loop_
_entity.id
_entity.type
_entity.pdbx_description
1 polymer ?
#
loop_
_entity_poly.entity_id
_entity_poly.type
_entity_poly.pdbx_seq_one_letter_code
_entity_poly.pdbx_strand_id
1 'polypeptide(L)'
;MSQAMTAEDLLSEIKAMPSSERGRFFALLGMKLFQDENSTHEQVFGHLTDAEFTAQEAAEYLEISIATLRRYVQGGKLHPCKVVGRNQLFAARALRALKRSLRNVKRW
;
A
#
# COMPACT_ATOMS: atom_id res chain seq x y z
N MET A 1 37.03 -21.75 -12.05
CA MET A 1 35.61 -21.75 -11.67
C MET A 1 35.47 -20.81 -10.48
N SER A 2 34.73 -19.71 -10.62
CA SER A 2 34.47 -18.78 -9.52
C SER A 2 33.50 -19.45 -8.55
N GLN A 3 34.03 -19.95 -7.43
CA GLN A 3 33.22 -20.48 -6.34
C GLN A 3 32.36 -19.33 -5.80
N ALA A 4 31.04 -19.46 -5.94
CA ALA A 4 30.12 -18.44 -5.45
C ALA A 4 30.21 -18.40 -3.91
N MET A 5 30.47 -17.21 -3.36
CA MET A 5 30.46 -16.99 -1.92
C MET A 5 29.08 -17.34 -1.37
N THR A 6 29.03 -18.20 -0.35
CA THR A 6 27.77 -18.61 0.29
C THR A 6 27.34 -17.59 1.35
N ALA A 7 26.08 -17.68 1.77
CA ALA A 7 25.57 -16.85 2.85
C ALA A 7 26.28 -17.17 4.18
N GLU A 8 26.64 -18.44 4.40
CA GLU A 8 27.42 -18.87 5.56
C GLU A 8 28.85 -18.31 5.55
N ASP A 9 29.48 -18.24 4.38
CA ASP A 9 30.81 -17.64 4.21
C ASP A 9 30.77 -16.15 4.57
N LEU A 10 29.80 -15.41 4.03
CA LEU A 10 29.61 -13.99 4.32
C LEU A 10 29.34 -13.73 5.80
N LEU A 11 28.51 -14.55 6.44
CA LEU A 11 28.23 -14.43 7.88
C LEU A 11 29.49 -14.64 8.72
N SER A 12 30.35 -15.56 8.29
CA SER A 12 31.61 -15.85 8.97
C SER A 12 32.57 -14.67 8.87
N GLU A 13 32.64 -14.01 7.72
CA GLU A 13 33.40 -12.78 7.53
C GLU A 13 32.86 -11.61 8.38
N ILE A 14 31.54 -11.43 8.44
CA ILE A 14 30.92 -10.39 9.28
C ILE A 14 31.23 -10.61 10.76
N LYS A 15 31.24 -11.86 11.23
CA LYS A 15 31.60 -12.20 12.63
C LYS A 15 33.05 -11.86 12.96
N ALA A 16 33.96 -11.92 11.99
CA ALA A 16 35.36 -11.57 12.17
C ALA A 16 35.58 -10.04 12.28
N MET A 17 34.61 -9.21 11.91
CA MET A 17 34.73 -7.77 11.98
C MET A 17 34.61 -7.22 13.42
N PRO A 18 35.31 -6.11 13.74
CA PRO A 18 35.07 -5.35 14.96
C PRO A 18 33.60 -4.92 15.08
N SER A 19 33.09 -4.81 16.31
CA SER A 19 31.69 -4.48 16.58
C SER A 19 31.24 -3.16 15.94
N SER A 20 32.14 -2.16 15.88
CA SER A 20 31.90 -0.87 15.22
C SER A 20 31.70 -1.01 13.70
N GLU A 21 32.50 -1.85 13.03
CA GLU A 21 32.40 -2.08 11.59
C GLU A 21 31.22 -2.99 11.24
N ARG A 22 30.83 -3.93 12.12
CA ARG A 22 29.57 -4.69 11.93
C ARG A 22 28.37 -3.76 11.81
N GLY A 23 28.22 -2.81 12.74
CA GLY A 23 27.13 -1.83 12.70
C GLY A 23 27.16 -0.98 11.43
N ARG A 24 28.36 -0.55 11.00
CA ARG A 24 28.55 0.22 9.77
C ARG A 24 28.22 -0.58 8.52
N PHE A 25 28.59 -1.85 8.46
CA PHE A 25 28.26 -2.75 7.36
C PHE A 25 26.75 -2.90 7.21
N PHE A 26 26.01 -3.14 8.30
CA PHE A 26 24.56 -3.23 8.24
C PHE A 26 23.88 -1.93 7.79
N ALA A 27 24.41 -0.77 8.21
CA ALA A 27 23.92 0.52 7.73
C ALA A 27 24.14 0.68 6.21
N LEU A 28 25.33 0.35 5.70
CA LEU A 28 25.64 0.40 4.27
C LEU A 28 24.84 -0.62 3.45
N LEU A 29 24.60 -1.81 3.99
CA LEU A 29 23.77 -2.86 3.38
C LEU A 29 22.33 -2.35 3.20
N GLY A 30 21.76 -1.78 4.26
CA GLY A 30 20.44 -1.14 4.23
C GLY A 30 20.33 -0.03 3.19
N MET A 31 21.33 0.84 3.14
CA MET A 31 21.35 1.98 2.22
C MET A 31 21.60 1.61 0.75
N LYS A 32 22.25 0.48 0.45
CA LYS A 32 22.65 0.16 -0.93
C LYS A 32 21.89 -1.00 -1.56
N LEU A 33 21.41 -1.95 -0.76
CA LEU A 33 20.79 -3.18 -1.23
C LEU A 33 19.30 -3.27 -0.89
N PHE A 34 18.83 -2.53 0.13
CA PHE A 34 17.42 -2.47 0.51
C PHE A 34 16.76 -1.12 0.21
N GLN A 35 17.53 -0.07 -0.06
CA GLN A 35 17.05 1.12 -0.77
C GLN A 35 16.99 0.85 -2.27
N ASP A 36 16.17 -0.12 -2.66
CA ASP A 36 15.70 -0.16 -4.03
C ASP A 36 14.80 1.07 -4.20
N GLU A 37 15.38 2.18 -4.70
CA GLU A 37 14.71 3.46 -4.93
C GLU A 37 13.48 3.35 -5.85
N ASN A 38 13.26 2.18 -6.46
CA ASN A 38 12.17 1.87 -7.37
C ASN A 38 11.21 0.81 -6.82
N SER A 39 10.84 0.88 -5.54
CA SER A 39 9.66 0.15 -5.07
C SER A 39 8.45 0.59 -5.90
N THR A 40 7.99 -0.28 -6.80
CA THR A 40 6.88 0.05 -7.68
C THR A 40 5.62 0.27 -6.85
N HIS A 41 4.71 1.15 -7.32
CA HIS A 41 3.43 1.36 -6.65
C HIS A 41 2.67 0.05 -6.41
N GLU A 42 2.86 -0.94 -7.29
CA GLU A 42 2.28 -2.27 -7.16
C GLU A 42 2.94 -3.11 -6.06
N GLN A 43 4.26 -3.05 -5.88
CA GLN A 43 4.92 -3.76 -4.76
C GLN A 43 4.53 -3.16 -3.40
N VAL A 44 4.36 -1.83 -3.30
CA VAL A 44 4.03 -1.18 -2.03
C VAL A 44 2.53 -1.18 -1.76
N PHE A 45 1.70 -0.94 -2.78
CA PHE A 45 0.26 -0.73 -2.63
C PHE A 45 -0.60 -1.70 -3.43
N GLY A 46 -0.01 -2.70 -4.09
CA GLY A 46 -0.75 -3.70 -4.87
C GLY A 46 -1.78 -4.44 -4.03
N HIS A 47 -1.44 -4.74 -2.77
CA HIS A 47 -2.36 -5.33 -1.80
C HIS A 47 -3.58 -4.44 -1.48
N LEU A 48 -3.49 -3.12 -1.70
CA LEU A 48 -4.61 -2.18 -1.53
C LEU A 48 -5.48 -2.05 -2.78
N THR A 49 -5.07 -2.64 -3.91
CA THR A 49 -5.85 -2.60 -5.16
C THR A 49 -7.18 -3.34 -5.00
N ASP A 50 -7.14 -4.45 -4.25
CA ASP A 50 -8.30 -5.30 -3.96
C ASP A 50 -8.88 -5.07 -2.55
N ALA A 51 -8.39 -4.05 -1.84
CA ALA A 51 -8.90 -3.74 -0.51
C ALA A 51 -10.40 -3.39 -0.54
N GLU A 52 -11.13 -4.01 0.38
CA GLU A 52 -12.55 -3.79 0.62
C GLU A 52 -12.71 -2.82 1.80
N PHE A 53 -13.47 -1.75 1.60
CA PHE A 53 -13.72 -0.72 2.60
C PHE A 53 -15.16 -0.84 3.09
N THR A 54 -15.37 -0.76 4.40
CA THR A 54 -16.71 -0.59 4.97
C THR A 54 -17.31 0.75 4.56
N ALA A 55 -18.63 0.90 4.73
CA ALA A 55 -19.30 2.18 4.49
C ALA A 55 -18.70 3.34 5.30
N GLN A 56 -18.20 3.09 6.51
CA GLN A 56 -17.58 4.11 7.33
C GLN A 56 -16.22 4.52 6.75
N GLU A 57 -15.34 3.55 6.49
CA GLU A 57 -14.01 3.82 5.92
C GLU A 57 -14.09 4.42 4.51
N ALA A 58 -15.10 4.04 3.72
CA ALA A 58 -15.35 4.62 2.40
C ALA A 58 -15.77 6.10 2.49
N ALA A 59 -16.58 6.46 3.49
CA ALA A 59 -16.97 7.85 3.72
C ALA A 59 -15.76 8.70 4.15
N GLU A 60 -14.92 8.15 5.03
CA GLU A 60 -13.66 8.76 5.46
C GLU A 60 -12.68 8.93 4.30
N TYR A 61 -12.48 7.89 3.48
CA TYR A 61 -11.61 7.95 2.30
C TYR A 61 -12.02 9.04 1.31
N LEU A 62 -13.33 9.23 1.12
CA LEU A 62 -13.90 10.25 0.24
C LEU A 62 -14.01 11.62 0.90
N GLU A 63 -13.72 11.74 2.20
CA GLU A 63 -13.84 12.96 3.01
C GLU A 63 -15.27 13.53 2.96
N ILE A 64 -16.28 12.67 3.08
CA ILE A 64 -17.71 13.01 3.07
C ILE A 64 -18.44 12.39 4.26
N SER A 65 -19.63 12.91 4.56
CA SER A 65 -20.50 12.26 5.55
C SER A 65 -21.04 10.92 5.05
N ILE A 66 -21.33 10.00 5.98
CA ILE A 66 -21.94 8.70 5.65
C ILE A 66 -23.31 8.84 4.97
N ALA A 67 -24.06 9.90 5.28
CA ALA A 67 -25.32 10.21 4.61
C ALA A 67 -25.10 10.54 3.12
N THR A 68 -24.04 11.28 2.80
CA THR A 68 -23.67 11.59 1.42
C THR A 68 -23.23 10.34 0.67
N LEU A 69 -22.45 9.46 1.31
CA LEU A 69 -22.08 8.16 0.75
C LEU A 69 -23.34 7.34 0.42
N ARG A 70 -24.28 7.21 1.36
CA ARG A 70 -25.55 6.51 1.14
C ARG A 70 -26.33 7.10 -0.04
N ARG A 71 -26.38 8.43 -0.17
CA ARG A 71 -27.01 9.10 -1.32
C ARG A 71 -26.32 8.75 -2.63
N TYR A 72 -24.99 8.66 -2.66
CA TYR A 72 -24.26 8.23 -3.86
C TYR A 72 -24.54 6.77 -4.22
N VAL A 73 -24.71 5.90 -3.23
CA VAL A 73 -25.10 4.51 -3.45
C VAL A 73 -26.52 4.42 -4.02
N GLN A 74 -27.48 5.11 -3.41
CA GLN A 74 -28.87 5.15 -3.90
C GLN A 74 -28.99 5.78 -5.29
N GLY A 75 -28.19 6.80 -5.58
CA GLY A 75 -28.13 7.45 -6.88
C GLY A 75 -27.29 6.72 -7.93
N GLY A 76 -26.82 5.51 -7.66
CA GLY A 76 -26.04 4.70 -8.61
C GLY A 76 -24.64 5.25 -8.95
N LYS A 77 -24.15 6.23 -8.20
CA LYS A 77 -22.80 6.80 -8.39
C LYS A 77 -21.70 5.93 -7.77
N LEU A 78 -22.07 5.04 -6.85
CA LEU A 78 -21.18 4.10 -6.19
C LEU A 78 -21.92 2.79 -5.93
N HIS A 79 -21.31 1.65 -6.24
CA HIS A 79 -21.90 0.34 -5.99
C HIS A 79 -21.06 -0.43 -4.97
N PRO A 80 -21.69 -1.09 -3.98
CA PRO A 80 -21.01 -2.07 -3.15
C PRO A 80 -20.45 -3.21 -4.01
N CYS A 81 -19.21 -3.62 -3.76
CA CYS A 81 -18.64 -4.81 -4.40
C CYS A 81 -19.08 -6.11 -3.72
N LYS A 82 -19.42 -6.02 -2.43
CA LYS A 82 -19.85 -7.14 -1.60
C LYS A 82 -20.81 -6.66 -0.53
N VAL A 83 -21.78 -7.51 -0.20
CA VAL A 83 -22.75 -7.26 0.87
C VAL A 83 -22.71 -8.44 1.84
N VAL A 84 -22.42 -8.14 3.11
CA VAL A 84 -22.37 -9.12 4.19
C VAL A 84 -23.45 -8.76 5.20
N GLY A 85 -24.59 -9.44 5.12
CA GLY A 85 -25.78 -9.10 5.89
C GLY A 85 -26.28 -7.69 5.56
N ARG A 86 -26.20 -6.77 6.53
CA ARG A 86 -26.54 -5.35 6.34
C ARG A 86 -25.34 -4.46 5.99
N ASN A 87 -24.12 -5.01 6.03
CA ASN A 87 -22.91 -4.27 5.77
C ASN A 87 -22.60 -4.28 4.27
N GLN A 88 -22.30 -3.11 3.74
CA GLN A 88 -21.86 -2.92 2.36
C GLN A 88 -20.36 -2.65 2.35
N LEU A 89 -19.65 -3.36 1.48
CA LEU A 89 -18.23 -3.19 1.24
C LEU A 89 -17.99 -2.57 -0.13
N PHE A 90 -16.97 -1.72 -0.23
CA PHE A 90 -16.66 -0.93 -1.41
C PHE A 90 -15.22 -1.17 -1.82
N ALA A 91 -15.00 -1.47 -3.10
CA ALA A 91 -13.66 -1.71 -3.61
C ALA A 91 -12.87 -0.40 -3.72
N ALA A 92 -11.59 -0.44 -3.33
CA ALA A 92 -10.67 0.69 -3.42
C ALA A 92 -10.67 1.36 -4.81
N ARG A 93 -10.72 0.55 -5.89
CA ARG A 93 -10.79 1.03 -7.28
C ARG A 93 -11.99 1.95 -7.55
N ALA A 94 -13.16 1.62 -7.01
CA ALA A 94 -14.38 2.39 -7.22
C ALA A 94 -14.34 3.71 -6.45
N LEU A 95 -13.83 3.67 -5.21
CA LEU A 95 -13.63 4.89 -4.40
C LEU A 95 -12.61 5.84 -5.04
N ARG A 96 -11.49 5.31 -5.57
CA ARG A 96 -10.49 6.10 -6.31
C ARG A 96 -11.08 6.76 -7.56
N ALA A 97 -11.93 6.05 -8.31
CA ALA A 97 -12.59 6.59 -9.50
C ALA A 97 -13.57 7.72 -9.13
N LEU A 98 -14.38 7.52 -8.09
CA LEU A 98 -15.30 8.54 -7.61
C LEU A 98 -14.57 9.77 -7.05
N LYS A 99 -13.51 9.58 -6.25
CA LYS A 99 -12.70 10.69 -5.71
C LYS A 99 -12.12 11.56 -6.83
N ARG A 100 -11.66 10.94 -7.93
CA ARG A 100 -11.18 11.65 -9.13
C ARG A 100 -12.29 12.44 -9.82
N SER A 101 -13.47 11.85 -10.00
CA SER A 101 -14.65 12.54 -10.56
C SER A 101 -15.05 13.76 -9.73
N LEU A 102 -15.09 13.64 -8.40
CA LEU A 102 -15.44 14.75 -7.50
C LEU A 102 -14.44 15.92 -7.56
N ARG A 103 -13.14 15.63 -7.69
CA ARG A 103 -12.10 16.68 -7.85
C ARG A 103 -12.23 17.42 -9.17
N ASN A 104 -12.59 16.72 -10.25
CA ASN A 104 -12.78 17.35 -11.56
C ASN A 104 -13.99 18.29 -11.58
N VAL A 105 -15.04 17.99 -10.81
CA VAL A 105 -16.22 18.86 -10.67
C VAL A 105 -15.93 20.12 -9.85
N LYS A 106 -15.06 20.04 -8.83
CA LYS A 106 -14.69 21.20 -7.98
C LYS A 106 -13.78 22.23 -8.64
N ARG A 107 -13.24 21.94 -9.84
CA ARG A 107 -12.24 22.79 -10.51
C ARG A 107 -12.84 23.80 -11.50
N TRP A 108 -14.17 23.96 -11.50
CA TRP A 108 -14.95 24.88 -12.33
C TRP A 108 -15.64 25.92 -11.46
#